data_AF-A0A5B0S273-F1
#
_entry.id   AF-A0A5B0S273-F1
#
_cell.length_a   1.000
_cell.length_b   1.000
_cell.length_c   1.000
_cell.angle_alpha   90.00
_cell.angle_beta   90.00
_cell.angle_gamma   90.00
#
_symmetry.space_group_name_H-M   'P 1'
#
loop_
_entity.id
_entity.type
_entity.pdbx_description
1 polymer ?
#
loop_
_entity_poly.entity_id
_entity_poly.type
_entity_poly.pdbx_seq_one_letter_code
_entity_poly.pdbx_strand_id
1 'polypeptide(L)'
;MLHPIVLVGLILFNLLPPLNTRPATSWGSRLDIVIEQLAQVRFLNRVDVDEYKRSFAQSSHRLILLDNDGVLKPVEGFPTEDYANTCEVLLKLAENPKNEVWIISGKTLANLQEKYGHITNLNLAGELGTDILPAKGKVAPSLPPISSNTEDLLCELVKLAEDVGK
;
A
#
# COMPACT_ATOMS: atom_id res chain seq x y z
N MET A 1 -5.88 8.96 23.19
CA MET A 1 -4.82 8.51 22.29
C MET A 1 -5.40 8.39 20.88
N LEU A 2 -5.00 9.26 19.97
CA LEU A 2 -5.41 9.21 18.56
C LEU A 2 -4.43 8.28 17.86
N HIS A 3 -4.90 7.09 17.48
CA HIS A 3 -4.09 6.14 16.73
C HIS A 3 -3.96 6.64 15.28
N PRO A 4 -2.74 6.70 14.71
CA PRO A 4 -2.58 6.93 13.28
C PRO A 4 -3.26 5.79 12.53
N ILE A 5 -4.15 6.11 11.60
CA ILE A 5 -4.71 5.12 10.68
C ILE A 5 -3.65 4.88 9.61
N VAL A 6 -2.97 3.74 9.72
CA VAL A 6 -2.11 3.22 8.65
C VAL A 6 -3.00 2.32 7.80
N LEU A 7 -3.48 2.84 6.66
CA LEU A 7 -4.13 1.99 5.66
C LEU A 7 -3.03 1.30 4.85
N VAL A 8 -2.56 0.14 5.29
CA VAL A 8 -1.69 -0.72 4.49
C VAL A 8 -2.57 -1.52 3.53
N GLY A 9 -2.72 -1.03 2.30
CA GLY A 9 -3.13 -1.89 1.20
C GLY A 9 -2.00 -2.87 0.92
N LEU A 10 -2.11 -4.10 1.43
CA LEU A 10 -1.17 -5.17 1.07
C LEU A 10 -1.36 -5.47 -0.42
N ILE A 11 -0.32 -5.20 -1.20
CA ILE A 11 -0.19 -5.62 -2.59
C ILE A 11 -0.07 -7.15 -2.59
N LEU A 12 -1.20 -7.84 -2.62
CA LEU A 12 -1.26 -9.29 -2.77
C LEU A 12 -1.20 -9.66 -4.26
N PHE A 13 -0.04 -9.41 -4.89
CA PHE A 13 0.30 -10.15 -6.10
C PHE A 13 0.72 -11.55 -5.68
N ASN A 14 -0.16 -12.55 -5.85
CA ASN A 14 0.11 -13.98 -6.11
C ASN A 14 1.44 -14.60 -5.61
N LEU A 15 1.96 -14.21 -4.44
CA LEU A 15 3.18 -14.77 -3.84
C LEU A 15 2.87 -15.82 -2.77
N LEU A 16 1.60 -15.96 -2.39
CA LEU A 16 1.14 -17.11 -1.61
C LEU A 16 0.58 -18.15 -2.57
N PRO A 17 1.18 -19.35 -2.63
CA PRO A 17 0.53 -20.43 -3.34
C PRO A 17 -0.77 -20.74 -2.59
N PRO A 18 -1.83 -21.24 -3.28
CA PRO A 18 -3.13 -21.47 -2.66
C PRO A 18 -2.98 -22.25 -1.36
N LEU A 19 -3.79 -21.95 -0.34
CA LEU A 19 -3.73 -22.54 1.02
C LEU A 19 -3.71 -24.09 1.08
N ASN A 20 -3.90 -24.77 -0.06
CA ASN A 20 -3.80 -26.22 -0.23
C ASN A 20 -2.45 -26.74 -0.74
N THR A 21 -1.46 -25.89 -1.04
CA THR A 21 -0.11 -26.35 -1.39
C THR A 21 0.79 -26.27 -0.18
N ARG A 22 1.15 -27.43 0.38
CA ARG A 22 2.24 -27.53 1.36
C ARG A 22 3.55 -27.06 0.70
N PRO A 23 4.23 -26.03 1.23
CA PRO A 23 5.57 -25.68 0.77
C PRO A 23 6.53 -26.82 1.10
N ALA A 24 7.40 -27.15 0.16
CA ALA A 24 8.49 -28.10 0.38
C ALA A 24 9.52 -27.52 1.38
N THR A 25 9.37 -27.91 2.64
CA THR A 25 10.42 -28.33 3.58
C THR A 25 11.65 -27.46 3.92
N SER A 26 11.67 -26.13 3.75
CA SER A 26 12.73 -25.32 4.41
C SER A 26 12.29 -24.08 5.19
N TRP A 27 10.99 -23.87 5.40
CA TRP A 27 10.44 -22.55 5.82
C TRP A 27 9.64 -22.56 7.15
N GLY A 28 9.63 -23.68 7.88
CA GLY A 28 8.67 -23.95 8.97
C GLY A 28 8.51 -22.83 10.00
N SER A 29 9.59 -22.45 10.69
CA SER A 29 9.50 -21.55 11.85
C SER A 29 9.33 -20.06 11.52
N ARG A 30 9.66 -19.63 10.30
CA ARG A 30 9.49 -18.22 9.86
C ARG A 30 8.12 -17.96 9.23
N LEU A 31 7.52 -18.99 8.60
CA LEU A 31 6.15 -18.92 8.12
C LEU A 31 5.16 -18.82 9.28
N ASP A 32 5.44 -19.45 10.42
CA ASP A 32 4.54 -19.38 11.58
C ASP A 32 4.32 -17.94 12.08
N ILE A 33 5.35 -17.09 12.07
CA ILE A 33 5.24 -15.66 12.44
C ILE A 33 4.37 -14.89 11.43
N VAL A 34 4.59 -15.13 10.13
CA VAL A 34 3.79 -14.49 9.07
C VAL A 34 2.35 -14.97 9.13
N ILE A 35 2.11 -16.26 9.36
CA ILE A 35 0.78 -16.86 9.50
C ILE A 35 0.07 -16.38 10.77
N GLU A 36 0.78 -16.22 11.88
CA GLU A 36 0.25 -15.65 13.12
C GLU A 36 -0.14 -14.18 12.94
N GLN A 37 0.62 -13.41 12.14
CA GLN A 37 0.21 -12.07 11.71
C GLN A 37 -0.95 -12.09 10.71
N LEU A 38 -1.05 -13.11 9.84
CA LEU A 38 -2.23 -13.31 8.98
C LEU A 38 -3.50 -13.60 9.81
N ALA A 39 -3.38 -14.15 11.02
CA ALA A 39 -4.52 -14.26 11.94
C ALA A 39 -5.01 -12.89 12.45
N GLN A 40 -4.17 -11.85 12.38
CA GLN A 40 -4.59 -10.45 12.60
C GLN A 40 -5.20 -9.80 11.35
N VAL A 41 -5.13 -10.46 10.18
CA VAL A 41 -5.83 -9.99 8.98
C VAL A 41 -7.32 -10.17 9.23
N ARG A 42 -7.95 -9.06 9.62
CA ARG A 42 -9.40 -8.98 9.66
C ARG A 42 -9.92 -9.08 8.23
N PHE A 43 -10.51 -10.22 7.91
CA PHE A 43 -11.35 -10.35 6.73
C PHE A 43 -12.54 -9.42 6.89
N LEU A 44 -12.49 -8.29 6.18
CA LEU A 44 -13.59 -7.34 6.12
C LEU A 44 -14.66 -7.90 5.18
N ASN A 45 -15.59 -8.68 5.74
CA ASN A 45 -16.75 -9.17 4.99
C ASN A 45 -17.68 -8.03 4.55
N ARG A 46 -17.62 -6.89 5.24
CA ARG A 46 -18.30 -5.64 4.90
C ARG A 46 -17.44 -4.46 5.36
N VAL A 47 -17.43 -3.39 4.59
CA VAL A 47 -16.82 -2.11 4.99
C VAL A 47 -17.91 -1.25 5.64
N ASP A 48 -17.73 -0.89 6.92
CA ASP A 48 -18.58 0.11 7.57
C ASP A 48 -18.14 1.51 7.12
N VAL A 49 -18.86 2.03 6.14
CA VAL A 49 -18.57 3.33 5.52
C VAL A 49 -18.75 4.48 6.50
N ASP A 50 -19.70 4.37 7.45
CA ASP A 50 -19.98 5.45 8.40
C ASP A 50 -18.92 5.50 9.49
N GLU A 51 -18.44 4.34 9.96
CA GLU A 51 -17.25 4.26 10.80
C GLU A 51 -16.04 4.87 10.09
N TYR A 52 -15.79 4.51 8.83
CA TYR A 52 -14.68 5.05 8.06
C TYR A 52 -14.76 6.57 7.90
N LYS A 53 -15.94 7.11 7.55
CA LYS A 53 -16.18 8.56 7.46
C LYS A 53 -15.91 9.27 8.78
N ARG A 54 -16.41 8.71 9.89
CA ARG A 54 -16.21 9.27 11.23
C ARG A 54 -14.74 9.28 11.61
N SER A 55 -14.07 8.14 11.43
CA SER A 55 -12.65 7.96 11.72
C SER A 55 -11.80 8.91 10.88
N PHE A 56 -12.04 8.95 9.56
CA PHE A 56 -11.40 9.87 8.64
C PHE A 56 -11.58 11.33 9.09
N ALA A 57 -12.80 11.75 9.45
CA ALA A 57 -13.06 13.12 9.90
C ALA A 57 -12.34 13.49 11.21
N GLN A 58 -12.19 12.52 12.13
CA GLN A 58 -11.59 12.73 13.45
C GLN A 58 -10.05 12.66 13.45
N SER A 59 -9.44 12.00 12.47
CA SER A 59 -7.98 11.89 12.37
C SER A 59 -7.31 13.25 12.17
N SER A 60 -6.24 13.50 12.92
CA SER A 60 -5.38 14.67 12.75
C SER A 60 -4.42 14.52 11.55
N HIS A 61 -4.01 13.28 11.26
CA HIS A 61 -3.15 12.90 10.13
C HIS A 61 -3.61 11.56 9.56
N ARG A 62 -3.50 11.39 8.24
CA ARG A 62 -4.00 10.22 7.50
C ARG A 62 -2.99 9.80 6.45
N LEU A 63 -2.53 8.55 6.51
CA LEU A 63 -1.73 7.93 5.47
C LEU A 63 -2.65 7.06 4.60
N ILE A 64 -2.71 7.37 3.30
CA ILE A 64 -3.61 6.75 2.34
C ILE A 64 -2.76 6.10 1.26
N LEU A 65 -2.72 4.77 1.23
CA LEU A 65 -1.93 3.97 0.30
C LEU A 65 -2.89 3.27 -0.67
N LEU A 66 -2.75 3.53 -1.97
CA LEU A 66 -3.65 3.07 -3.01
C LEU A 66 -2.87 2.29 -4.07
N ASP A 67 -3.35 1.11 -4.44
CA ASP A 67 -2.89 0.45 -5.68
C ASP A 67 -3.53 1.13 -6.91
N ASN A 68 -2.98 0.89 -8.09
CA ASN A 68 -3.47 1.41 -9.36
C ASN A 68 -4.49 0.47 -10.01
N ASP A 69 -4.03 -0.69 -10.48
CA ASP A 69 -4.86 -1.65 -11.23
C ASP A 69 -5.70 -2.49 -10.25
N GLY A 70 -7.01 -2.57 -10.48
CA GLY A 70 -7.97 -3.25 -9.59
C GLY A 70 -8.44 -2.41 -8.39
N VAL A 71 -7.88 -1.21 -8.18
CA VAL A 71 -8.28 -0.28 -7.10
C VAL A 71 -8.72 1.07 -7.66
N LEU A 72 -7.81 1.84 -8.27
CA LEU A 72 -8.13 3.15 -8.87
C LEU A 72 -8.75 3.04 -10.25
N LYS A 73 -8.44 1.97 -10.95
CA LYS A 73 -9.04 1.60 -12.23
C LYS A 73 -9.29 0.10 -12.29
N PRO A 74 -10.18 -0.38 -13.15
CA PRO A 74 -10.34 -1.82 -13.38
C PRO A 74 -9.03 -2.46 -13.85
N VAL A 75 -8.86 -3.75 -13.54
CA VAL A 75 -7.77 -4.54 -14.11
C VAL A 75 -7.92 -4.58 -15.63
N GLU A 76 -6.81 -4.57 -16.35
CA GLU A 76 -6.77 -4.63 -17.81
C GLU A 76 -7.69 -5.77 -18.35
N GLY A 77 -8.60 -5.43 -19.26
CA GLY A 77 -9.62 -6.36 -19.80
C GLY A 77 -11.04 -6.23 -19.20
N PHE A 78 -11.24 -5.38 -18.19
CA PHE A 78 -12.53 -5.07 -17.56
C PHE A 78 -13.00 -3.64 -17.93
N PRO A 79 -14.28 -3.22 -17.70
CA PRO A 79 -14.87 -2.01 -18.30
C PRO A 79 -14.07 -0.72 -18.14
N THR A 80 -14.39 0.27 -18.97
CA THR A 80 -13.64 1.53 -19.10
C THR A 80 -13.48 2.28 -17.78
N GLU A 81 -12.23 2.67 -17.51
CA GLU A 81 -11.82 3.53 -16.40
C GLU A 81 -12.49 4.92 -16.45
N ASP A 82 -13.09 5.38 -15.34
CA ASP A 82 -13.49 6.78 -15.17
C ASP A 82 -12.29 7.60 -14.66
N TYR A 83 -11.34 7.82 -15.56
CA TYR A 83 -10.07 8.45 -15.24
C TYR A 83 -10.24 9.88 -14.72
N ALA A 84 -11.20 10.63 -15.26
CA ALA A 84 -11.46 12.01 -14.87
C ALA A 84 -11.92 12.09 -13.41
N ASN A 85 -12.88 11.25 -13.01
CA ASN A 85 -13.33 11.18 -11.62
C ASN A 85 -12.21 10.71 -10.69
N THR A 86 -11.40 9.73 -11.10
CA THR A 86 -10.22 9.28 -10.32
C THR A 86 -9.25 10.43 -10.06
N CYS A 87 -8.90 11.21 -11.09
CA CYS A 87 -8.04 12.38 -10.95
C CYS A 87 -8.65 13.44 -10.01
N GLU A 88 -9.95 13.72 -10.12
CA GLU A 88 -10.64 14.68 -9.26
C GLU A 88 -10.59 14.26 -7.78
N VAL A 89 -10.83 12.98 -7.49
CA VAL A 89 -10.77 12.43 -6.13
C VAL A 89 -9.34 12.49 -5.59
N LEU A 90 -8.35 12.05 -6.37
CA LEU A 90 -6.95 12.07 -5.98
C LEU A 90 -6.47 13.50 -5.69
N LEU A 91 -6.87 14.47 -6.53
CA LEU A 91 -6.56 15.87 -6.32
C LEU A 91 -7.11 16.37 -4.97
N LYS A 92 -8.40 16.15 -4.69
CA LYS A 92 -9.03 16.56 -3.42
C LYS A 92 -8.39 15.87 -2.21
N LEU A 93 -8.00 14.61 -2.34
CA LEU A 93 -7.32 13.88 -1.27
C LEU A 93 -5.92 14.45 -1.03
N ALA A 94 -5.15 14.73 -2.09
CA ALA A 94 -3.79 15.22 -2.01
C ALA A 94 -3.69 16.70 -1.59
N GLU A 95 -4.72 17.52 -1.86
CA GLU A 95 -4.79 18.92 -1.43
C GLU A 95 -5.06 19.07 0.07
N ASN A 96 -5.62 18.05 0.73
CA ASN A 96 -5.88 18.13 2.15
C ASN A 96 -4.56 17.98 2.94
N PRO A 97 -4.12 18.98 3.73
CA PRO A 97 -2.83 18.94 4.42
C PRO A 97 -2.75 17.87 5.52
N LYS A 98 -3.90 17.33 5.97
CA LYS A 98 -3.93 16.20 6.90
C LYS A 98 -3.67 14.86 6.21
N ASN A 99 -3.65 14.83 4.88
CA ASN A 99 -3.47 13.61 4.10
C ASN A 99 -2.04 13.51 3.57
N GLU A 100 -1.52 12.30 3.63
CA GLU A 100 -0.44 11.86 2.79
C GLU A 100 -0.95 10.74 1.89
N VAL A 101 -0.93 10.97 0.59
CA VAL A 101 -1.52 10.06 -0.40
C VAL A 101 -0.40 9.47 -1.25
N TRP A 102 -0.42 8.15 -1.40
CA TRP A 102 0.53 7.39 -2.20
C TRP A 102 -0.23 6.52 -3.20
N ILE A 103 0.22 6.54 -4.46
CA ILE A 103 -0.06 5.45 -5.40
C ILE A 103 1.13 4.51 -5.37
N ILE A 104 0.93 3.27 -4.94
CA ILE A 104 1.95 2.23 -4.91
C ILE A 104 1.53 1.15 -5.90
N SER A 105 2.31 0.93 -6.96
CA SER A 105 1.92 0.03 -8.04
C SER A 105 3.06 -0.87 -8.49
N GLY A 106 2.69 -2.01 -9.08
CA GLY A 106 3.59 -2.84 -9.89
C GLY A 106 3.95 -2.23 -11.25
N LYS A 107 3.37 -1.09 -11.64
CA LYS A 107 3.76 -0.34 -12.85
C LYS A 107 5.09 0.37 -12.64
N THR A 108 5.77 0.69 -13.74
CA THR A 108 6.97 1.54 -13.71
C THR A 108 6.62 2.94 -13.17
N LEU A 109 7.58 3.61 -12.51
CA LEU A 109 7.37 4.98 -12.05
C LEU A 109 7.04 5.93 -13.21
N ALA A 110 7.68 5.74 -14.38
CA ALA A 110 7.41 6.55 -15.57
C ALA A 110 5.94 6.47 -16.02
N ASN A 111 5.32 5.28 -15.98
CA ASN A 111 3.89 5.14 -16.31
C ASN A 111 3.00 5.87 -15.30
N LEU A 112 3.34 5.82 -14.00
CA LEU A 112 2.61 6.55 -12.97
C LEU A 112 2.77 8.06 -13.14
N GLN A 113 3.96 8.55 -13.49
CA GLN A 113 4.22 9.97 -13.71
C GLN A 113 3.49 10.50 -14.94
N GLU A 114 3.51 9.77 -16.05
CA GLU A 114 2.76 10.12 -17.27
C GLU A 114 1.28 10.32 -16.96
N LYS A 115 0.74 9.41 -16.13
CA LYS A 115 -0.67 9.43 -15.77
C LYS A 115 -0.97 10.49 -14.71
N TYR A 116 -0.40 10.39 -13.52
CA TYR A 116 -0.80 11.16 -12.35
C TYR A 116 0.17 12.29 -11.96
N GLY A 117 1.30 12.44 -12.66
CA GLY A 117 2.37 13.40 -12.30
C GLY A 117 1.95 14.87 -12.34
N HIS A 118 0.80 15.18 -12.93
CA HIS A 118 0.20 16.52 -12.89
C HIS A 118 -0.36 16.90 -11.51
N ILE A 119 -0.59 15.93 -10.60
CA ILE A 119 -1.08 16.16 -9.23
C ILE A 119 0.13 16.35 -8.31
N THR A 120 0.48 17.59 -8.01
CA THR A 120 1.76 17.97 -7.35
C THR A 120 1.95 17.45 -5.92
N ASN A 121 0.86 17.24 -5.19
CA ASN A 121 0.86 16.79 -3.79
C ASN A 121 0.69 15.27 -3.64
N LEU A 122 0.75 14.52 -4.74
CA LEU A 122 0.62 13.08 -4.76
C LEU A 122 2.00 12.43 -4.77
N ASN A 123 2.21 11.42 -3.92
CA ASN A 123 3.41 10.60 -3.95
C ASN A 123 3.17 9.38 -4.86
N LEU A 124 4.19 8.98 -5.61
CA LEU A 124 4.14 7.85 -6.52
C LEU A 124 5.24 6.85 -6.15
N ALA A 125 4.90 5.57 -6.18
CA ALA A 125 5.86 4.49 -5.99
C ALA A 125 5.60 3.41 -7.04
N GLY A 126 6.50 3.30 -8.00
CA GLY A 126 6.50 2.27 -9.03
C GLY A 126 7.31 1.04 -8.60
N GLU A 127 7.35 0.04 -9.46
CA GLU A 127 8.16 -1.18 -9.26
C GLU A 127 7.89 -1.83 -7.90
N LEU A 128 6.61 -2.00 -7.56
CA LEU A 128 6.15 -2.56 -6.29
C LEU A 128 6.64 -1.78 -5.06
N GLY A 129 6.87 -0.48 -5.22
CA GLY A 129 7.33 0.41 -4.16
C GLY A 129 8.85 0.56 -4.06
N THR A 130 9.62 -0.02 -4.99
CA THR A 130 11.09 0.10 -4.98
C THR A 130 11.60 1.36 -5.68
N ASP A 131 10.79 1.99 -6.53
CA ASP A 131 11.10 3.25 -7.19
C ASP A 131 10.14 4.35 -6.72
N ILE A 132 10.66 5.31 -5.96
CA ILE A 132 9.85 6.27 -5.19
C ILE A 132 10.05 7.70 -5.68
N LEU A 133 8.93 8.36 -5.96
CA LEU A 133 8.83 9.79 -6.20
C LEU A 133 7.93 10.45 -5.14
N PRO A 134 8.52 11.16 -4.16
CA PRO A 134 7.73 11.93 -3.21
C PRO A 134 7.10 13.14 -3.89
N ALA A 135 5.98 13.61 -3.34
CA ALA A 135 5.35 14.85 -3.72
C ALA A 135 6.33 16.03 -3.62
N LYS A 136 6.06 17.10 -4.37
CA LYS A 136 6.98 18.24 -4.45
C LYS A 136 7.28 18.82 -3.06
N GLY A 137 8.56 18.89 -2.70
CA GLY A 137 9.02 19.42 -1.42
C GLY A 137 8.97 18.42 -0.25
N LYS A 138 8.53 17.18 -0.48
CA LYS A 138 8.67 16.08 0.47
C LYS A 138 9.94 15.28 0.22
N VAL A 139 10.43 14.64 1.28
CA VAL A 139 11.60 13.76 1.23
C VAL A 139 11.12 12.33 1.03
N ALA A 140 11.74 11.61 0.11
CA ALA A 140 11.45 10.20 -0.09
C ALA A 140 11.83 9.41 1.16
N PRO A 141 11.05 8.40 1.58
CA PRO A 141 11.50 7.46 2.60
C PRO A 141 12.78 6.77 2.12
N SER A 142 13.75 6.61 3.01
CA SER A 142 14.93 5.79 2.73
C SER A 142 14.51 4.34 2.69
N LEU A 143 14.61 3.71 1.52
CA LEU A 143 14.47 2.27 1.43
C LEU A 143 15.72 1.58 1.99
N PRO A 144 15.56 0.46 2.71
CA PRO A 144 16.70 -0.38 3.04
C PRO A 144 17.33 -0.92 1.75
N PRO A 145 18.61 -1.37 1.80
CA PRO A 145 19.24 -2.03 0.67
C PRO A 145 18.35 -3.19 0.23
N ILE A 146 17.88 -3.16 -1.02
CA ILE A 146 17.06 -4.25 -1.56
C ILE A 146 17.93 -5.49 -1.57
N SER A 147 17.64 -6.43 -0.68
CA SER A 147 18.34 -7.69 -0.65
C SER A 147 18.03 -8.45 -1.94
N SER A 148 19.06 -9.06 -2.53
CA SER A 148 18.92 -9.82 -3.77
C SER A 148 18.13 -11.13 -3.60
N ASN A 149 17.73 -11.47 -2.37
CA ASN A 149 16.92 -12.65 -2.06
C ASN A 149 15.78 -12.31 -1.10
N THR A 150 14.72 -13.13 -1.18
CA THR A 150 13.47 -13.01 -0.44
C THR A 150 13.64 -13.21 1.09
N GLU A 151 14.65 -13.97 1.52
CA GLU A 151 14.85 -14.28 2.95
C GLU A 151 15.29 -13.05 3.74
N ASP A 152 16.20 -12.27 3.19
CA ASP A 152 16.70 -11.04 3.78
C ASP A 152 15.58 -9.97 3.87
N LEU A 153 14.74 -9.85 2.84
CA LEU A 153 13.60 -8.94 2.82
C LEU A 153 12.56 -9.30 3.88
N LEU A 154 12.29 -10.59 4.08
CA LEU A 154 11.43 -11.06 5.17
C LEU A 154 12.03 -10.76 6.55
N CYS A 155 13.35 -10.89 6.71
CA CYS A 155 14.02 -10.53 7.97
C CYS A 155 13.88 -9.04 8.28
N GLU A 156 13.99 -8.18 7.28
CA GLU A 156 13.78 -6.73 7.45
C GLU A 156 12.32 -6.40 7.77
N LEU A 157 11.37 -7.00 7.08
CA LEU A 157 9.94 -6.81 7.36
C LEU A 157 9.57 -7.21 8.79
N VAL A 158 10.10 -8.34 9.29
CA VAL A 158 9.88 -8.79 10.67
C VAL A 158 10.44 -7.77 11.67
N LYS A 159 11.66 -7.27 11.47
CA LYS A 159 12.26 -6.23 12.33
C LYS A 159 11.40 -4.96 12.33
N LEU A 160 10.93 -4.53 11.16
CA LEU A 160 10.10 -3.34 11.03
C LEU A 160 8.76 -3.51 11.76
N ALA A 161 8.14 -4.69 11.65
CA ALA A 161 6.90 -5.02 12.34
C ALA A 161 7.07 -5.07 13.87
N GLU A 162 8.20 -5.58 14.37
CA GLU A 162 8.52 -5.61 15.81
C GLU A 162 8.73 -4.21 16.40
N ASP A 163 9.27 -3.27 15.62
CA ASP A 163 9.49 -1.90 16.08
C ASP A 163 8.23 -1.02 16.04
N VAL A 164 7.28 -1.30 15.15
CA VAL A 164 5.95 -0.63 15.13
C VAL A 164 5.09 -1.00 16.35
N GLY A 165 5.39 -2.13 17.02
CA GLY A 165 4.69 -2.60 18.21
C GLY A 165 5.16 -2.00 19.55
N LYS A 166 6.18 -1.13 19.55
CA LYS A 166 6.72 -0.44 20.74
C LYS A 166 6.27 1.02 20.79
#